data_AF-A0A314LBE7-F1
#
_entry.id   AF-A0A314LBE7-F1
#
_cell.length_a   1.000
_cell.length_b   1.000
_cell.length_c   1.000
_cell.angle_alpha   90.00
_cell.angle_beta   90.00
_cell.angle_gamma   90.00
#
_symmetry.space_group_name_H-M   'P 1'
#
loop_
_entity.id
_entity.type
_entity.pdbx_description
1 polymer ?
#
loop_
_entity_poly.entity_id
_entity_poly.type
_entity_poly.pdbx_seq_one_letter_code
_entity_poly.pdbx_strand_id
1 'polypeptide(L)'
;GCEEHEGVDPDRIEFYKNTHYSSEGWSSPEAETIYNEIRNLRARSVSEENSMTIDEIADNVLGTRSGYIKAIGYGPKPSTIKTTKRRTSELEDSLRRAKEDIAIAQHNLQEHLNAAKVVVAN
;
A
#
# COMPACT_ATOMS: atom_id res chain seq x y z
N GLY A 1 -26.68 -5.22 26.92
CA GLY A 1 -25.73 -4.21 27.39
C GLY A 1 -24.51 -4.34 26.52
N CYS A 2 -24.19 -3.31 25.75
CA CYS A 2 -22.98 -3.29 24.96
C CYS A 2 -21.85 -2.94 25.92
N GLU A 3 -21.02 -3.92 26.27
CA GLU A 3 -19.84 -3.66 27.09
C GLU A 3 -18.86 -2.86 26.23
N GLU A 4 -18.60 -1.62 26.67
CA GLU A 4 -17.60 -0.74 26.10
C GLU A 4 -16.24 -1.37 26.38
N HIS A 5 -15.65 -2.02 25.38
CA HIS A 5 -14.26 -2.46 25.47
C HIS A 5 -13.36 -1.22 25.41
N GLU A 6 -12.54 -1.06 26.45
CA GLU A 6 -11.41 -0.13 26.54
C GLU A 6 -10.68 -0.06 25.19
N GLY A 7 -10.32 1.15 24.75
CA GLY A 7 -9.83 1.50 23.40
C GLY A 7 -8.51 0.86 22.94
N VAL A 8 -8.35 -0.45 23.12
CA VAL A 8 -7.40 -1.32 22.44
C VAL A 8 -8.12 -1.87 21.22
N ASP A 9 -7.62 -1.55 20.03
CA ASP A 9 -8.14 -2.16 18.81
C ASP A 9 -8.01 -3.69 18.91
N PRO A 10 -9.13 -4.44 18.87
CA PRO A 10 -9.10 -5.88 19.01
C PRO A 10 -8.28 -6.50 17.87
N ASP A 11 -7.51 -7.54 18.19
CA ASP A 11 -6.79 -8.27 17.16
C ASP A 11 -7.77 -8.95 16.20
N ARG A 12 -7.29 -9.37 15.02
CA ARG A 12 -8.17 -9.90 13.97
C ARG A 12 -8.93 -11.17 14.39
N ILE A 13 -8.37 -11.98 15.29
CA ILE A 13 -9.01 -13.19 15.82
C ILE A 13 -10.10 -12.80 16.82
N GLU A 14 -9.83 -11.84 17.70
CA GLU A 14 -10.82 -11.28 18.61
C GLU A 14 -11.96 -10.58 17.86
N PHE A 15 -11.65 -9.83 16.81
CA PHE A 15 -12.64 -9.21 15.95
C PHE A 15 -13.60 -10.25 15.32
N TYR A 16 -13.05 -11.37 14.85
CA TYR A 16 -13.86 -12.48 14.33
C TYR A 16 -14.81 -13.01 15.40
N LYS A 17 -14.32 -13.29 16.60
CA LYS A 17 -15.15 -13.74 17.72
C LYS A 17 -16.24 -12.73 18.05
N ASN A 18 -15.90 -11.45 18.19
CA ASN A 18 -16.86 -10.40 18.55
C ASN A 18 -17.96 -10.21 17.50
N THR A 19 -17.66 -10.49 16.22
CA THR A 19 -18.63 -10.38 15.12
C THR A 19 -19.53 -11.62 15.01
N HIS A 20 -19.03 -12.79 15.42
CA HIS A 20 -19.69 -14.08 15.22
C HIS A 20 -20.18 -14.75 16.50
N TYR A 21 -19.89 -14.19 17.66
CA TYR A 21 -20.31 -14.71 18.97
C TYR A 21 -21.11 -13.65 19.71
N SER A 22 -22.31 -14.02 20.16
CA SER A 22 -23.20 -13.18 20.95
C SER A 22 -23.52 -13.83 22.30
N SER A 23 -24.39 -13.20 23.09
CA SER A 23 -24.91 -13.80 24.33
C SER A 23 -25.67 -15.12 24.11
N GLU A 24 -26.12 -15.39 22.88
CA GLU A 24 -26.81 -16.62 22.50
C GLU A 24 -25.84 -17.70 21.97
N GLY A 25 -24.54 -17.38 21.88
CA GLY A 25 -23.49 -18.28 21.38
C GLY A 25 -23.02 -17.92 19.97
N TRP A 26 -22.52 -18.93 19.24
CA TRP A 26 -22.03 -18.76 17.87
C TRP A 26 -23.16 -18.46 16.89
N SER A 27 -22.92 -17.54 15.95
CA SER A 27 -23.88 -17.16 14.91
C SER A 27 -24.23 -18.33 13.99
N SER A 28 -23.31 -19.28 13.83
CA SER A 28 -23.53 -20.53 13.09
C SER A 28 -22.52 -21.61 13.52
N PRO A 29 -22.81 -22.90 13.27
CA PRO A 29 -21.85 -24.00 13.52
C PRO A 29 -20.53 -23.84 12.73
N GLU A 30 -20.60 -23.25 11.54
CA GLU A 30 -19.41 -22.95 10.73
C GLU A 30 -18.54 -21.90 11.40
N ALA A 31 -19.14 -20.87 12.01
CA ALA A 31 -18.38 -19.85 12.72
C ALA A 31 -17.64 -20.40 13.95
N GLU A 32 -18.29 -21.32 14.67
CA GLU A 32 -17.64 -22.07 15.75
C GLU A 32 -16.46 -22.91 15.23
N THR A 33 -16.68 -23.65 14.14
CA THR A 33 -15.65 -24.50 13.53
C THR A 33 -14.44 -23.67 13.09
N ILE A 34 -14.68 -22.57 12.38
CA ILE A 34 -13.65 -21.64 11.92
C ILE A 34 -12.86 -21.06 13.10
N TYR A 35 -13.54 -20.62 14.17
CA TYR A 35 -12.84 -20.09 15.34
C TYR A 35 -11.99 -21.16 16.05
N ASN A 36 -12.50 -22.39 16.13
CA ASN A 36 -11.74 -23.52 16.68
C ASN A 36 -10.52 -23.85 15.81
N GLU A 37 -10.63 -23.79 14.48
CA GLU A 37 -9.49 -23.95 13.57
C GLU A 37 -8.42 -22.87 13.78
N ILE A 38 -8.84 -21.59 13.87
CA ILE A 38 -7.94 -20.47 14.20
C ILE A 38 -7.21 -20.72 15.53
N ARG A 39 -7.94 -21.16 16.56
CA ARG A 39 -7.38 -21.46 17.88
C ARG A 39 -6.37 -22.60 17.83
N ASN A 40 -6.68 -23.67 17.10
CA ASN A 40 -5.81 -24.84 16.93
C ASN A 40 -4.53 -24.47 16.18
N LEU A 41 -4.65 -23.67 15.11
CA LEU A 41 -3.50 -23.21 14.34
C LEU A 41 -2.60 -22.29 15.18
N ARG A 42 -3.18 -21.40 15.98
CA ARG A 42 -2.45 -20.55 16.93
C ARG A 42 -1.70 -21.38 17.99
N ALA A 43 -2.32 -22.42 18.53
CA ALA A 43 -1.66 -23.29 19.50
C ALA A 43 -0.48 -24.06 18.88
N ARG A 44 -0.64 -24.52 17.64
CA ARG A 44 0.43 -25.19 16.90
C ARG A 44 1.59 -24.25 16.56
N SER A 45 1.29 -23.02 16.10
CA SER A 45 2.32 -22.07 15.69
C SER A 45 3.19 -21.60 16.84
N VAL A 46 2.65 -21.50 18.07
CA VAL A 46 3.43 -21.19 19.28
C VAL A 46 4.48 -22.27 19.59
N SER A 47 4.27 -23.51 19.14
CA SER A 47 5.21 -24.62 19.33
C SER A 47 6.28 -24.73 18.24
N GLU A 48 6.14 -24.02 17.11
CA GLU A 48 7.06 -24.09 15.98
C GLU A 48 8.14 -22.99 16.11
N GLU A 49 9.37 -23.26 15.65
CA GLU A 49 10.50 -22.30 15.64
C GLU A 49 10.18 -21.04 14.79
N ASN A 50 9.22 -21.16 13.87
CA ASN A 50 8.67 -20.06 13.07
C ASN A 50 7.22 -19.78 13.45
N SER A 51 7.01 -19.05 14.55
CA SER A 51 5.67 -18.69 15.02
C SER A 51 4.96 -17.78 14.01
N MET A 52 3.79 -18.22 13.53
CA MET A 52 2.92 -17.41 12.69
C MET A 52 2.33 -16.22 13.46
N THR A 53 2.21 -15.07 12.80
CA THR A 53 1.51 -13.89 13.33
C THR A 53 -0.01 -14.09 13.35
N ILE A 54 -0.72 -13.27 14.11
CA ILE A 54 -2.20 -13.29 14.22
C ILE A 54 -2.85 -13.13 12.84
N ASP A 55 -2.33 -12.23 12.01
CA ASP A 55 -2.85 -12.00 10.66
C ASP A 55 -2.62 -13.20 9.74
N GLU A 56 -1.45 -13.84 9.80
CA GLU A 56 -1.13 -15.03 9.01
C GLU A 56 -2.00 -16.23 9.41
N ILE A 57 -2.26 -16.40 10.70
CA ILE A 57 -3.17 -17.44 11.21
C ILE A 57 -4.59 -17.17 10.70
N ALA A 58 -5.07 -15.94 10.82
CA ALA A 58 -6.39 -15.55 10.35
C ALA A 58 -6.51 -15.69 8.82
N ASP A 59 -5.48 -15.34 8.05
CA ASP A 59 -5.44 -15.48 6.60
C ASP A 59 -5.44 -16.94 6.13
N ASN A 60 -4.80 -17.84 6.88
CA ASN A 60 -4.77 -19.26 6.54
C ASN A 60 -6.17 -19.90 6.67
N VAL A 61 -6.92 -19.53 7.72
CA VAL A 61 -8.25 -20.11 7.97
C VAL A 61 -9.37 -19.35 7.26
N LEU A 62 -9.40 -18.02 7.37
CA LEU A 62 -10.46 -17.18 6.77
C LEU A 62 -10.22 -16.88 5.28
N GLY A 63 -9.02 -17.20 4.79
CA GLY A 63 -8.54 -16.80 3.49
C GLY A 63 -8.02 -15.36 3.48
N THR A 64 -7.17 -15.07 2.50
CA THR A 64 -6.77 -13.69 2.17
C THR A 64 -7.86 -13.07 1.30
N ARG A 65 -8.54 -12.01 1.78
CA ARG A 65 -9.28 -11.15 0.84
C ARG A 65 -8.24 -10.51 -0.08
N SER A 66 -8.33 -10.79 -1.38
CA SER A 66 -7.39 -10.36 -2.43
C SER A 66 -7.38 -8.83 -2.70
N GLY A 67 -7.63 -7.97 -1.70
CA GLY A 67 -7.72 -6.52 -1.93
C GLY A 67 -7.49 -5.66 -0.71
N TYR A 68 -6.77 -4.56 -0.90
CA TYR A 68 -6.60 -3.49 0.07
C TYR A 68 -7.85 -2.61 0.13
N ILE A 69 -8.45 -2.52 1.32
CA ILE A 69 -9.62 -1.68 1.55
C ILE A 69 -9.15 -0.34 2.12
N LYS A 70 -8.94 0.64 1.22
CA LYS A 70 -8.34 1.95 1.53
C LYS A 70 -9.00 2.69 2.69
N ALA A 71 -10.32 2.57 2.85
CA ALA A 71 -11.08 3.27 3.88
C ALA A 71 -10.79 2.78 5.31
N ILE A 72 -10.40 1.50 5.46
CA ILE A 72 -10.21 0.86 6.77
C ILE A 72 -8.78 0.31 6.97
N GLY A 73 -7.87 0.61 6.04
CA GLY A 73 -6.46 0.19 6.13
C GLY A 73 -6.22 -1.32 6.04
N TYR A 74 -7.22 -2.11 5.65
CA TYR A 74 -7.16 -3.58 5.73
C TYR A 74 -6.63 -4.23 4.45
N GLY A 75 -5.87 -5.32 4.60
CA GLY A 75 -5.32 -6.13 3.51
C GLY A 75 -3.96 -5.63 2.99
N PRO A 76 -3.31 -6.39 2.09
CA PRO A 76 -1.97 -6.07 1.60
C PRO A 76 -1.97 -4.73 0.85
N LYS A 77 -1.36 -3.70 1.44
CA LYS A 77 -1.31 -2.35 0.85
C LYS A 77 -0.61 -2.40 -0.52
N PRO A 78 -1.28 -1.98 -1.61
CA PRO A 78 -0.66 -1.98 -2.93
C PRO A 78 0.54 -1.03 -2.90
N SER A 79 1.71 -1.55 -3.28
CA SER A 79 2.93 -0.76 -3.34
C SER A 79 2.79 0.35 -4.39
N THR A 80 2.68 1.60 -3.92
CA THR A 80 2.60 2.80 -4.77
C THR A 80 3.98 3.24 -5.32
N ILE A 81 5.04 2.49 -4.99
CA ILE A 81 6.42 2.83 -5.34
C ILE A 81 6.65 2.74 -6.85
N LYS A 82 6.03 1.75 -7.52
CA LYS A 82 6.24 1.49 -8.96
C LYS A 82 5.68 2.60 -9.86
N THR A 83 4.51 3.14 -9.53
CA THR A 83 3.87 4.23 -10.28
C THR A 83 4.58 5.58 -10.11
N THR A 84 5.18 5.81 -8.94
CA THR A 84 5.92 7.05 -8.66
C THR A 84 7.21 7.11 -9.47
N LYS A 85 7.99 6.02 -9.54
CA LYS A 85 9.27 5.97 -10.26
C LYS A 85 9.16 6.24 -11.77
N ARG A 86 8.10 5.76 -12.40
CA ARG A 86 7.86 6.02 -13.84
C ARG A 86 7.54 7.49 -14.11
N ARG A 87 6.73 8.11 -13.26
CA ARG A 87 6.38 9.53 -13.39
C ARG A 87 7.59 10.44 -13.19
N THR A 88 8.48 10.09 -12.25
CA THR A 88 9.71 10.87 -12.04
C THR A 88 10.65 10.79 -13.22
N SER A 89 10.83 9.61 -13.84
CA SER A 89 11.69 9.49 -15.04
C SER A 89 11.10 10.24 -16.23
N GLU A 90 9.79 10.19 -16.44
CA GLU A 90 9.11 10.95 -17.50
C GLU A 90 9.30 12.46 -17.30
N LEU A 91 9.19 12.96 -16.07
CA LEU A 91 9.44 14.36 -15.74
C LEU A 91 10.90 14.78 -15.93
N GLU A 92 11.86 13.92 -15.53
CA GLU A 92 13.29 14.16 -15.72
C GLU A 92 13.66 14.25 -17.21
N ASP A 93 13.12 13.35 -18.03
CA ASP A 93 13.33 13.34 -19.48
C ASP A 93 12.73 14.59 -20.14
N SER A 94 11.51 15.00 -19.75
CA SER A 94 10.90 16.25 -20.22
C SER A 94 11.73 17.48 -19.83
N LEU A 95 12.24 17.52 -18.60
CA LEU A 95 13.08 18.62 -18.12
C LEU A 95 14.41 18.70 -18.89
N ARG A 96 15.03 17.56 -19.20
CA ARG A 96 16.26 17.51 -19.98
C ARG A 96 16.04 18.07 -21.39
N ARG A 97 14.99 17.62 -22.09
CA ARG A 97 14.65 18.10 -23.44
C ARG A 97 14.39 19.61 -23.46
N ALA A 98 13.61 20.11 -22.51
CA ALA A 98 13.32 21.54 -22.41
C ALA A 98 14.60 22.38 -22.20
N LYS A 99 15.57 21.88 -21.41
CA LYS A 99 16.86 22.55 -21.22
C LYS A 99 17.71 22.55 -22.50
N GLU A 100 17.71 21.44 -23.25
CA GLU A 100 18.40 21.35 -24.54
C GLU A 100 17.80 22.33 -25.56
N ASP A 101 16.47 22.39 -25.67
CA ASP A 101 15.78 23.32 -26.58
C ASP A 101 16.08 24.79 -26.24
N ILE A 102 16.11 25.14 -24.95
CA ILE A 102 16.48 26.49 -24.49
C ILE A 102 17.93 26.79 -24.86
N ALA A 103 18.86 25.86 -24.65
CA ALA A 103 20.26 26.05 -24.98
C ALA A 103 20.47 26.25 -26.49
N ILE A 104 19.76 25.49 -27.33
CA ILE A 104 19.78 25.64 -28.79
C ILE A 104 19.24 27.01 -29.20
N ALA A 105 18.09 27.42 -28.66
CA ALA A 105 17.49 28.72 -28.95
C ALA A 105 18.42 29.88 -28.54
N GLN A 106 19.07 29.78 -27.38
CA GLN A 106 20.04 30.76 -26.90
C GLN A 106 21.27 30.85 -27.81
N HIS A 107 21.82 29.69 -28.22
CA HIS A 107 22.96 29.64 -29.14
C HIS A 107 22.63 30.32 -30.47
N ASN A 108 21.47 29.99 -31.06
CA ASN A 108 21.06 30.57 -32.33
C ASN A 108 20.83 32.08 -32.23
N LEU A 109 20.22 32.56 -31.14
CA LEU A 109 20.05 33.99 -30.90
C LEU A 109 21.40 34.71 -30.79
N GLN A 110 22.37 34.10 -30.10
CA GLN A 110 23.72 34.66 -29.95
C GLN A 110 24.45 34.76 -31.30
N GLU A 111 24.37 33.72 -32.13
CA GLU A 111 24.89 33.70 -33.49
C GLU A 111 24.31 34.84 -34.34
N HIS A 112 22.98 34.99 -34.34
CA HIS A 112 22.31 36.07 -35.08
C HIS A 112 22.73 37.47 -34.61
N LEU A 113 22.88 37.68 -33.30
CA LEU A 113 23.38 38.95 -32.74
C LEU A 113 24.81 39.24 -33.17
N ASN A 114 25.66 38.21 -33.24
CA ASN A 114 27.05 38.34 -33.68
C ASN A 114 27.11 38.69 -35.18
N ALA A 115 26.34 38.00 -36.02
CA ALA A 115 26.26 38.26 -37.45
C ALA A 115 25.75 39.69 -37.76
N ALA A 116 24.72 40.15 -37.04
CA ALA A 116 24.18 41.50 -37.21
C ALA A 116 25.19 42.61 -36.82
N LYS A 117 26.03 42.37 -35.80
CA LYS A 117 27.10 43.31 -35.41
C LYS A 117 28.21 43.44 -36.44
N VAL A 118 28.53 42.36 -37.17
CA VAL A 118 29.57 42.37 -38.21
C VAL A 118 29.14 43.19 -39.44
N VAL A 119 27.85 43.21 -39.78
CA VAL A 119 27.33 43.96 -40.94
C VAL A 119 27.29 45.48 -40.69
N VAL A 120 27.11 45.93 -39.44
CA VAL A 120 27.09 47.36 -39.09
C VAL A 120 28.49 47.99 -39.06
N ALA A 121 29.55 47.18 -39.03
CA ALA A 121 30.93 47.64 -38.93
C ALA A 121 31.69 47.72 -40.27
N ASN A 122 31.05 47.40 -41.41
CA ASN A 122 31.61 47.48 -42.77
C ASN A 122 31.01 48.61 -43.58
#